data_AF-A0A937NMB4-F1
#
_entry.id   AF-A0A937NMB4-F1
#
_cell.length_a   1.000
_cell.length_b   1.000
_cell.length_c   1.000
_cell.angle_alpha   90.00
_cell.angle_beta   90.00
_cell.angle_gamma   90.00
#
_symmetry.space_group_name_H-M   'P 1'
#
loop_
_entity.id
_entity.type
_entity.pdbx_description
1 polymer ?
#
loop_
_entity_poly.entity_id
_entity_poly.type
_entity_poly.pdbx_seq_one_letter_code
_entity_poly.pdbx_strand_id
1 'polypeptide(L)'
;MLHYTSSFDNTQEGDYLGMPHVRNIEGHRKLWELRVQVAKSAYRVFYFAHTGRRFVMLHAFLKKTRKTPRQEIAIAERRMEKMLEQEAGR
;
A
#
# COMPACT_ATOMS: atom_id res chain seq x y z
N MET A 1 11.82 -24.32 8.73
CA MET A 1 10.71 -24.40 7.76
C MET A 1 9.43 -24.13 8.54
N LEU A 2 9.05 -22.86 8.71
CA LEU A 2 7.80 -22.52 9.40
C LEU A 2 6.69 -22.65 8.36
N HIS A 3 5.91 -23.71 8.47
CA HIS A 3 4.74 -23.95 7.63
C HIS A 3 3.68 -22.89 7.96
N TYR A 4 3.47 -21.95 7.04
CA TYR A 4 2.43 -20.92 7.14
C TYR A 4 1.26 -21.34 6.26
N THR A 5 0.28 -22.03 6.85
CA THR A 5 -1.03 -22.25 6.22
C THR A 5 -1.89 -21.02 6.48
N SER A 6 -1.68 -19.97 5.70
CA SER A 6 -2.76 -19.03 5.42
C SER A 6 -3.57 -19.57 4.27
N SER A 7 -4.88 -19.39 4.35
CA SER A 7 -5.89 -19.66 3.34
C SER A 7 -5.60 -18.93 2.01
N PHE A 8 -4.53 -19.34 1.34
CA PHE A 8 -4.13 -19.01 -0.03
C PHE A 8 -4.39 -20.19 -0.98
N ASP A 9 -5.03 -21.26 -0.50
CA ASP A 9 -5.54 -22.33 -1.36
C ASP A 9 -6.92 -21.94 -1.89
N ASN A 10 -6.91 -21.19 -3.00
CA ASN A 10 -7.71 -21.49 -4.19
C ASN A 10 -7.62 -20.32 -5.18
N THR A 11 -6.46 -20.17 -5.81
CA THR A 11 -6.35 -19.97 -7.27
C THR A 11 -4.88 -20.03 -7.67
N GLN A 12 -4.62 -20.96 -8.59
CA GLN A 12 -3.44 -21.02 -9.41
C GLN A 12 -3.27 -19.70 -10.18
N GLU A 13 -2.03 -19.44 -10.58
CA GLU A 13 -1.65 -18.53 -11.67
C GLU A 13 -1.80 -17.02 -11.39
N GLY A 14 -0.85 -16.26 -11.95
CA GLY A 14 -0.66 -14.85 -11.66
C GLY A 14 -1.87 -14.01 -12.03
N ASP A 15 -2.62 -13.57 -11.03
CA ASP A 15 -3.71 -12.63 -11.25
C ASP A 15 -3.41 -11.27 -10.60
N TYR A 16 -3.38 -10.27 -11.47
CA TYR A 16 -3.54 -8.85 -11.24
C TYR A 16 -3.88 -8.50 -9.79
N LEU A 17 -3.02 -7.74 -9.12
CA LEU A 17 -3.32 -7.08 -7.84
C LEU A 17 -4.39 -5.98 -8.05
N GLY A 18 -5.58 -6.38 -8.46
CA GLY A 18 -6.79 -5.58 -8.46
C GLY A 18 -7.43 -5.62 -7.09
N MET A 19 -8.65 -5.08 -7.01
CA MET A 19 -9.48 -5.25 -5.81
C MET A 19 -9.64 -6.76 -5.51
N PRO A 20 -9.62 -7.19 -4.24
CA PRO A 20 -9.70 -6.40 -3.01
C PRO A 20 -8.34 -5.99 -2.41
N HIS A 21 -7.21 -6.17 -3.10
CA HIS A 21 -5.88 -6.03 -2.52
C HIS A 21 -5.25 -4.65 -2.71
N VAL A 22 -5.60 -3.95 -3.80
CA VAL A 22 -5.08 -2.61 -4.10
C VAL A 22 -6.23 -1.63 -4.36
N ARG A 23 -6.10 -0.39 -3.88
CA ARG A 23 -7.04 0.70 -4.11
C ARG A 23 -6.31 2.02 -4.34
N ASN A 24 -6.68 2.78 -5.38
CA ASN A 24 -6.25 4.18 -5.52
C ASN A 24 -6.93 5.06 -4.46
N ILE A 25 -6.19 6.01 -3.87
CA ILE A 25 -6.77 6.99 -2.95
C ILE A 25 -7.46 8.07 -3.77
N GLU A 26 -8.77 8.20 -3.56
CA GLU A 26 -9.62 9.18 -4.22
C GLU A 26 -9.08 10.61 -4.00
N GLY A 27 -8.91 11.36 -5.09
CA GLY A 27 -8.29 12.69 -5.08
C GLY A 27 -6.76 12.69 -5.27
N HIS A 28 -6.10 11.53 -5.31
CA HIS A 28 -4.63 11.44 -5.41
C HIS A 28 -4.21 10.58 -6.60
N ARG A 29 -3.67 11.22 -7.64
CA ARG A 29 -3.33 10.56 -8.91
C ARG A 29 -2.26 9.46 -8.79
N LYS A 30 -1.34 9.57 -7.82
CA LYS A 30 -0.19 8.66 -7.68
C LYS A 30 -0.23 7.82 -6.41
N LEU A 31 -1.16 8.05 -5.49
CA LEU A 31 -1.17 7.38 -4.18
C LEU A 31 -2.07 6.15 -4.20
N TRP A 32 -1.52 5.01 -3.76
CA TRP A 32 -2.20 3.72 -3.73
C TRP A 32 -2.16 3.11 -2.34
N GLU A 33 -3.19 2.36 -1.97
CA GLU A 33 -3.32 1.57 -0.75
C GLU A 33 -3.23 0.08 -1.08
N LEU A 34 -2.25 -0.61 -0.50
CA LEU A 34 -2.18 -2.06 -0.43
C LEU A 34 -2.86 -2.54 0.87
N ARG A 35 -3.69 -3.56 0.75
CA ARG A 35 -4.46 -4.15 1.84
C ARG A 35 -3.85 -5.48 2.24
N VAL A 36 -3.22 -5.50 3.41
CA VAL A 36 -2.50 -6.67 3.92
C VAL A 36 -3.24 -7.21 5.14
N GLN A 37 -3.50 -8.52 5.17
CA GLN A 37 -4.03 -9.20 6.35
C GLN A 37 -2.94 -10.09 6.91
N VAL A 38 -2.58 -9.90 8.18
CA VAL A 38 -1.61 -10.75 8.88
C VAL A 38 -2.25 -11.26 10.16
N ALA A 39 -2.48 -12.57 10.22
CA ALA A 39 -3.26 -13.18 11.30
C ALA A 39 -4.61 -12.44 11.51
N LYS A 40 -4.87 -11.96 12.73
CA LYS A 40 -6.10 -11.24 13.07
C LYS A 40 -6.03 -9.72 12.81
N SER A 41 -4.92 -9.23 12.23
CA SER A 41 -4.65 -7.80 12.05
C SER A 41 -4.72 -7.38 10.59
N ALA A 42 -5.48 -6.31 10.32
CA ALA A 42 -5.59 -5.71 9.00
C ALA A 42 -4.66 -4.50 8.89
N TYR A 43 -3.63 -4.58 8.05
CA TYR A 43 -2.72 -3.49 7.76
C TYR A 43 -3.07 -2.83 6.43
N ARG A 44 -2.68 -1.57 6.32
CA ARG A 44 -2.75 -0.78 5.09
C ARG A 44 -1.39 -0.17 4.84
N VAL A 45 -0.89 -0.31 3.62
CA VAL A 45 0.39 0.27 3.19
C VAL A 45 0.10 1.23 2.05
N PHE A 46 0.44 2.50 2.25
CA PHE A 46 0.43 3.47 1.17
C PHE A 46 1.72 3.40 0.38
N TYR A 47 1.59 3.42 -0.94
CA TYR A 47 2.72 3.38 -1.85
C TYR A 47 2.41 4.17 -3.12
N PHE A 48 3.45 4.43 -3.92
CA PHE A 48 3.28 4.92 -5.28
C PHE A 48 4.24 4.22 -6.24
N ALA A 49 3.83 4.16 -7.51
CA ALA A 49 4.69 3.69 -8.59
C ALA A 49 5.64 4.81 -9.00
N HIS A 50 6.93 4.52 -8.90
CA HIS A 50 8.03 5.39 -9.28
C HIS A 50 8.73 4.83 -10.53
N THR A 51 9.51 5.67 -11.22
CA THR A 51 10.19 5.30 -12.47
C THR A 51 11.12 4.10 -12.28
N GLY A 52 11.28 3.29 -13.33
CA GLY A 52 12.12 2.09 -13.30
C GLY A 52 11.47 0.89 -12.59
N ARG A 53 10.14 0.77 -12.62
CA ARG A 53 9.38 -0.34 -11.98
C ARG A 53 9.59 -0.43 -10.46
N ARG A 54 9.84 0.71 -9.80
CA ARG A 54 10.04 0.77 -8.35
C ARG A 54 8.74 1.15 -7.66
N PHE A 55 8.31 0.38 -6.68
CA PHE A 55 7.23 0.76 -5.78
C PHE A 55 7.83 1.34 -4.50
N VAL A 56 7.47 2.56 -4.16
CA VAL A 56 7.96 3.23 -2.95
C VAL A 56 6.89 3.13 -1.88
N MET A 57 7.19 2.40 -0.80
CA MET A 57 6.32 2.33 0.37
C MET A 57 6.49 3.60 1.21
N LEU A 58 5.40 4.31 1.43
CA LEU A 58 5.39 5.60 2.09
C LEU A 58 5.04 5.48 3.56
N HIS A 59 3.99 4.73 3.88
CA HIS A 59 3.45 4.68 5.23
C HIS A 59 2.62 3.41 5.42
N ALA A 60 2.74 2.76 6.58
CA ALA A 60 1.97 1.58 6.92
C ALA A 60 1.33 1.75 8.32
N PHE A 61 0.08 1.32 8.46
CA PHE A 61 -0.64 1.42 9.72
C PHE A 61 -1.58 0.23 9.93
N LEU A 62 -1.89 -0.04 11.21
CA LEU A 62 -2.91 -1.00 11.60
C LEU A 62 -4.29 -0.35 11.46
N LYS A 63 -5.15 -0.93 10.63
CA LYS A 63 -6.51 -0.44 10.40
C LYS A 63 -7.38 -0.71 11.62
N LYS A 64 -7.68 0.34 12.38
CA LYS A 64 -8.60 0.29 13.54
C LYS A 64 -10.03 0.69 13.20
N THR A 65 -10.24 1.37 12.07
CA THR A 65 -11.53 1.96 11.67
C THR A 65 -11.98 1.44 10.30
N ARG A 66 -13.27 1.55 9.95
CA ARG A 66 -13.78 1.09 8.64
C ARG A 66 -13.20 1.87 7.46
N LYS A 67 -13.14 3.20 7.57
CA LYS A 67 -12.59 4.12 6.57
C LYS A 67 -11.13 4.41 6.87
N THR A 68 -10.32 4.56 5.82
CA THR A 68 -8.95 5.03 5.88
C THR A 68 -8.90 6.42 6.52
N PRO A 69 -8.23 6.62 7.66
CA PRO A 69 -8.18 7.93 8.31
C PRO A 69 -7.44 8.96 7.46
N ARG A 70 -7.98 10.19 7.37
CA ARG A 70 -7.37 11.29 6.58
C ARG A 70 -5.95 11.62 7.02
N GLN A 71 -5.65 11.50 8.31
CA GLN A 71 -4.32 11.76 8.86
C GLN A 71 -3.25 10.82 8.28
N GLU A 72 -3.58 9.54 8.08
CA GLU A 72 -2.62 8.57 7.54
C GLU A 72 -2.33 8.84 6.06
N ILE A 73 -3.35 9.32 5.32
CA ILE A 73 -3.21 9.77 3.93
C ILE A 73 -2.26 10.98 3.89
N ALA A 74 -2.49 12.00 4.71
CA ALA A 74 -1.67 13.20 4.77
C ALA A 74 -0.19 12.89 5.12
N ILE A 75 0.06 11.90 5.97
CA ILE A 75 1.42 11.43 6.28
C ILE A 75 2.08 10.83 5.03
N ALA A 76 1.36 9.99 4.28
CA ALA A 76 1.87 9.38 3.07
C ALA A 76 2.18 10.42 1.98
N GLU A 77 1.29 11.41 1.80
CA GLU A 77 1.49 12.51 0.85
C GLU A 77 2.74 13.31 1.14
N ARG A 78 2.89 13.79 2.38
CA ARG A 78 4.08 14.55 2.80
C ARG A 78 5.38 13.78 2.56
N ARG A 79 5.35 12.46 2.75
CA ARG A 79 6.52 11.59 2.50
C ARG A 79 6.79 11.43 1.00
N MET A 80 5.76 11.36 0.18
CA MET A 80 5.87 11.29 -1.28
C MET A 80 6.48 12.58 -1.84
N GLU A 81 5.95 13.74 -1.44
CA GLU A 81 6.45 15.06 -1.85
C GLU A 81 7.93 15.21 -1.51
N LYS A 82 8.30 14.96 -0.24
CA LYS A 82 9.69 15.01 0.22
C LYS A 82 10.61 14.10 -0.59
N MET A 83 10.16 12.90 -0.94
CA MET A 83 10.98 11.95 -1.71
C MET A 83 11.18 12.42 -3.16
N LEU A 84 10.14 12.98 -3.79
CA LEU A 84 10.23 13.55 -5.13
C LEU A 84 11.11 14.81 -5.18
N GLU A 85 11.04 15.67 -4.16
CA GLU A 85 11.95 16.82 -4.02
C GLU A 85 13.41 16.39 -3.92
N GLN A 86 13.69 15.34 -3.12
CA GLN A 86 15.04 14.79 -2.97
C GLN A 86 15.58 14.15 -4.25
N GLU A 87 14.73 13.63 -5.12
CA GLU A 87 15.13 13.11 -6.43
C GLU A 87 15.32 14.22 -7.46
N ALA A 88 14.49 15.25 -7.46
CA ALA A 88 14.62 16.38 -8.40
C ALA A 88 15.87 17.23 -8.14
N GLY A 89 16.41 17.20 -6.92
CA GLY A 89 17.67 17.85 -6.55
C GLY A 89 18.93 17.01 -6.83
N ARG A 90 18.81 15.83 -7.44
CA ARG A 90 19.93 14.97 -7.87
C ARG A 90 20.09 15.03 -9.39
#